data_AF-A0A376D0J0-F1
#
_entry.id   AF-A0A376D0J0-F1
#
_cell.length_a   1.000
_cell.length_b   1.000
_cell.length_c   1.000
_cell.angle_alpha   90.00
_cell.angle_beta   90.00
_cell.angle_gamma   90.00
#
_symmetry.space_group_name_H-M   'P 1'
#
loop_
_entity.id
_entity.type
_entity.pdbx_description
1 polymer ?
#
loop_
_entity_poly.entity_id
_entity_poly.type
_entity_poly.pdbx_seq_one_letter_code
_entity_poly.pdbx_strand_id
1 'polypeptide(L)'
;MTNPFDPKSEDNSSNNGFGNGANNGAGNNGGLPRYEPTNHPEDQAGFGQPGGYGANGGYGSNEGFGGNSHGAGQQGANAYGASQEYGGYGAYNTGQPGYAGASYGEDGSYAGPGPQAGPAYTGPVSAIEAIKWGFGAALKNPVLWILGAFVVGIVQIVPQISLSFAQQNSDSVETGLTVNFLSLLVSILSLVISLIVYRLAYREIDTPKPTWGTLFQGIRWVQPLVVNLVLGVLAAIAMVIAIVAIFFLGFGGAAATGANSMEQLEEGQILALVGSVFGGVIVVGLIALFIQPFFTLMPWLAADTSSIGEAFSQGLKLGKENYSHILLLLVLSGLLVAASAITLGLALLIIAPAMQLATAHLCRQCQGRYAPAA
;
A
#
# COMPACT_ATOMS: atom_id res chain seq x y z
N MET A 1 -1.41 29.08 -38.98
CA MET A 1 -2.81 29.55 -39.12
C MET A 1 -3.30 29.15 -40.51
N THR A 2 -4.24 28.20 -40.62
CA THR A 2 -5.45 28.21 -41.51
C THR A 2 -6.18 26.86 -41.37
N ASN A 3 -7.50 26.97 -41.26
CA ASN A 3 -8.50 25.95 -40.90
C ASN A 3 -9.11 25.30 -42.17
N PRO A 4 -9.36 23.97 -42.24
CA PRO A 4 -9.94 23.31 -43.42
C PRO A 4 -11.45 22.99 -43.35
N PHE A 5 -12.23 23.60 -42.44
CA PHE A 5 -13.69 23.53 -42.53
C PHE A 5 -14.25 24.66 -43.42
N ASP A 6 -14.43 24.41 -44.72
CA ASP A 6 -15.52 24.99 -45.51
C ASP A 6 -15.85 24.12 -46.76
N PRO A 7 -17.13 23.94 -47.13
CA PRO A 7 -17.61 22.83 -47.95
C PRO A 7 -17.86 23.23 -49.42
N LYS A 8 -17.69 22.27 -50.33
CA LYS A 8 -18.39 22.27 -51.63
C LYS A 8 -18.94 20.88 -51.94
N SER A 9 -20.24 20.91 -52.20
CA SER A 9 -21.13 19.89 -52.74
C SER A 9 -20.72 19.41 -54.14
N GLU A 10 -21.37 18.33 -54.59
CA GLU A 10 -21.30 17.62 -55.90
C GLU A 10 -20.46 16.32 -55.76
N ASP A 11 -20.96 15.09 -55.90
CA ASP A 11 -21.95 14.60 -56.85
C ASP A 11 -22.73 13.34 -56.40
N ASN A 12 -23.88 13.25 -57.04
CA ASN A 12 -24.97 12.30 -56.99
C ASN A 12 -24.72 11.09 -57.93
N SER A 13 -24.98 9.85 -57.48
CA SER A 13 -25.74 8.88 -58.29
C SER A 13 -26.09 7.60 -57.52
N SER A 14 -27.39 7.47 -57.24
CA SER A 14 -28.12 6.25 -56.93
C SER A 14 -28.04 5.18 -58.02
N ASN A 15 -28.06 3.89 -57.64
CA ASN A 15 -28.85 2.92 -58.41
C ASN A 15 -29.38 1.77 -57.53
N ASN A 16 -30.71 1.74 -57.40
CA ASN A 16 -31.49 0.63 -56.84
C ASN A 16 -31.70 -0.46 -57.91
N GLY A 17 -31.78 -1.72 -57.51
CA GLY A 17 -32.25 -2.79 -58.39
C GLY A 17 -32.45 -4.13 -57.69
N PHE A 18 -33.67 -4.39 -57.22
CA PHE A 18 -34.15 -5.72 -56.83
C PHE A 18 -34.40 -6.58 -58.08
N GLY A 19 -34.03 -7.86 -58.05
CA GLY A 19 -34.31 -8.82 -59.12
C GLY A 19 -34.24 -10.27 -58.63
N ASN A 20 -35.40 -10.92 -58.63
CA ASN A 20 -35.71 -12.28 -58.23
C ASN A 20 -35.18 -13.32 -59.24
N GLY A 21 -34.71 -14.48 -58.78
CA GLY A 21 -34.29 -15.59 -59.66
C GLY A 21 -34.03 -16.89 -58.89
N ALA A 22 -34.96 -17.84 -58.99
CA ALA A 22 -34.89 -19.16 -58.39
C ALA A 22 -34.09 -20.15 -59.26
N ASN A 23 -33.14 -20.91 -58.68
CA ASN A 23 -33.12 -22.39 -58.73
C ASN A 23 -31.94 -23.03 -57.96
N ASN A 24 -32.30 -24.03 -57.14
CA ASN A 24 -31.58 -25.25 -56.72
C ASN A 24 -30.06 -25.27 -56.48
N GLY A 25 -29.70 -25.63 -55.24
CA GLY A 25 -28.40 -26.25 -54.90
C GLY A 25 -28.18 -26.33 -53.41
N ALA A 26 -28.34 -27.52 -52.82
CA ALA A 26 -28.03 -27.80 -51.43
C ALA A 26 -26.57 -27.44 -51.09
N GLY A 27 -26.35 -26.72 -49.98
CA GLY A 27 -25.00 -26.36 -49.54
C GLY A 27 -25.03 -25.51 -48.28
N ASN A 28 -24.91 -26.17 -47.13
CA ASN A 28 -24.70 -25.56 -45.82
C ASN A 28 -23.41 -24.71 -45.83
N ASN A 29 -23.47 -23.40 -45.56
CA ASN A 29 -22.29 -22.62 -45.17
C ASN A 29 -22.64 -21.30 -44.44
N GLY A 30 -22.34 -21.27 -43.14
CA GLY A 30 -21.79 -20.14 -42.39
C GLY A 30 -22.50 -18.78 -42.46
N GLY A 31 -23.66 -18.63 -41.83
CA GLY A 31 -24.20 -17.31 -41.49
C GLY A 31 -23.44 -16.70 -40.32
N LEU A 32 -22.79 -15.55 -40.52
CA LEU A 32 -22.23 -14.73 -39.44
C LEU A 32 -23.35 -14.36 -38.45
N PRO A 33 -23.10 -14.34 -37.12
CA PRO A 33 -24.09 -13.91 -36.15
C PRO A 33 -24.57 -12.50 -36.47
N ARG A 34 -25.89 -12.33 -36.60
CA ARG A 34 -26.51 -11.02 -36.76
C ARG A 34 -26.39 -10.31 -35.40
N TYR A 35 -25.65 -9.21 -35.34
CA TYR A 35 -25.61 -8.38 -34.14
C TYR A 35 -27.03 -7.90 -33.83
N GLU A 36 -27.51 -8.21 -32.63
CA GLU A 36 -28.72 -7.57 -32.11
C GLU A 36 -28.43 -6.09 -31.83
N PRO A 37 -29.38 -5.17 -32.07
CA PRO A 37 -29.20 -3.76 -31.76
C PRO A 37 -28.79 -3.61 -30.30
N THR A 38 -27.59 -3.07 -30.06
CA THR A 38 -27.13 -2.76 -28.71
C THR A 38 -27.77 -1.43 -28.32
N ASN A 39 -28.43 -1.39 -27.16
CA ASN A 39 -29.14 -0.19 -26.70
C ASN A 39 -28.09 0.88 -26.34
N HIS A 40 -27.88 1.86 -27.21
CA HIS A 40 -26.94 2.94 -26.97
C HIS A 40 -27.61 4.02 -26.10
N PRO A 41 -26.86 4.75 -25.26
CA PRO A 41 -27.41 5.87 -24.48
C PRO A 41 -28.12 6.92 -25.34
N GLU A 42 -27.75 6.97 -26.62
CA GLU A 42 -28.27 7.86 -27.65
C GLU A 42 -29.67 7.48 -28.13
N ASP A 43 -30.09 6.23 -27.91
CA ASP A 43 -31.38 5.68 -28.33
C ASP A 43 -32.50 5.98 -27.32
N GLN A 44 -32.17 6.62 -26.20
CA GLN A 44 -33.13 6.99 -25.16
C GLN A 44 -33.88 8.28 -25.51
N ALA A 45 -35.19 8.29 -25.25
CA ALA A 45 -35.99 9.49 -25.36
C ALA A 45 -35.47 10.58 -24.40
N GLY A 46 -34.93 11.67 -24.95
CA GLY A 46 -34.37 12.79 -24.18
C GLY A 46 -32.85 12.93 -24.25
N PHE A 47 -32.15 12.06 -24.98
CA PHE A 47 -30.71 12.23 -25.23
C PHE A 47 -30.45 13.54 -25.99
N GLY A 48 -29.57 14.38 -25.45
CA GLY A 48 -29.21 15.67 -26.04
C GLY A 48 -30.12 16.86 -25.68
N GLN A 49 -31.09 16.74 -24.76
CA GLN A 49 -31.86 17.91 -24.30
C GLN A 49 -31.08 18.74 -23.27
N PRO A 50 -30.75 20.02 -23.55
CA PRO A 50 -30.15 20.90 -22.57
C PRO A 50 -31.20 21.29 -21.52
N GLY A 51 -31.06 20.76 -20.31
CA GLY A 51 -31.86 21.13 -19.15
C GLY A 51 -31.62 22.59 -18.77
N GLY A 52 -32.58 23.45 -19.11
CA GLY A 52 -32.59 24.86 -18.77
C GLY A 52 -32.67 25.10 -17.25
N TYR A 53 -31.86 26.06 -16.82
CA TYR A 53 -31.86 26.63 -15.47
C TYR A 53 -33.26 27.13 -15.08
N GLY A 54 -33.66 26.84 -13.84
CA GLY A 54 -34.98 27.07 -13.33
C GLY A 54 -35.44 28.53 -13.26
N ALA A 55 -36.76 28.71 -13.34
CA ALA A 55 -37.45 29.92 -12.93
C ALA A 55 -38.88 29.59 -12.47
N ASN A 56 -39.08 29.66 -11.16
CA ASN A 56 -40.18 30.31 -10.44
C ASN A 56 -41.67 30.04 -10.83
N GLY A 57 -42.40 29.42 -9.90
CA GLY A 57 -43.74 29.86 -9.47
C GLY A 57 -44.97 29.30 -10.21
N GLY A 58 -45.95 28.76 -9.45
CA GLY A 58 -47.34 28.67 -9.93
C GLY A 58 -48.16 27.50 -9.38
N TYR A 59 -49.21 27.82 -8.63
CA TYR A 59 -50.29 26.93 -8.16
C TYR A 59 -51.02 26.19 -9.30
N GLY A 60 -51.55 25.00 -9.04
CA GLY A 60 -52.57 24.40 -9.91
C GLY A 60 -52.86 22.92 -9.66
N SER A 61 -53.92 22.65 -8.91
CA SER A 61 -54.67 21.39 -8.90
C SER A 61 -55.17 20.99 -10.29
N ASN A 62 -55.08 19.73 -10.70
CA ASN A 62 -56.21 18.99 -11.29
C ASN A 62 -55.97 17.48 -11.40
N GLU A 63 -57.08 16.77 -11.34
CA GLU A 63 -57.34 15.35 -11.33
C GLU A 63 -57.15 14.68 -12.70
N GLY A 64 -56.85 13.36 -12.66
CA GLY A 64 -57.50 12.32 -13.48
C GLY A 64 -57.22 12.23 -14.99
N PHE A 65 -56.61 11.13 -15.41
CA PHE A 65 -56.85 10.35 -16.65
C PHE A 65 -55.97 9.08 -16.52
N GLY A 66 -56.43 7.83 -16.48
CA GLY A 66 -57.57 7.18 -17.12
C GLY A 66 -57.08 6.33 -18.29
N GLY A 67 -56.88 5.01 -18.12
CA GLY A 67 -56.46 4.11 -19.20
C GLY A 67 -56.26 2.63 -18.84
N ASN A 68 -57.36 1.86 -18.91
CA ASN A 68 -57.57 0.39 -18.94
C ASN A 68 -56.38 -0.52 -19.39
N SER A 69 -56.03 -1.63 -18.74
CA SER A 69 -56.72 -2.92 -18.39
C SER A 69 -56.59 -4.03 -19.45
N HIS A 70 -56.67 -5.30 -18.98
CA HIS A 70 -56.55 -6.65 -19.62
C HIS A 70 -55.18 -7.35 -19.43
N GLY A 71 -55.04 -8.53 -18.79
CA GLY A 71 -56.02 -9.47 -18.22
C GLY A 71 -55.34 -10.67 -17.50
N ALA A 72 -56.11 -11.28 -16.59
CA ALA A 72 -56.12 -12.64 -16.00
C ALA A 72 -54.87 -13.54 -16.06
N GLY A 73 -54.45 -14.29 -15.03
CA GLY A 73 -55.00 -14.58 -13.70
C GLY A 73 -54.44 -15.93 -13.21
N GLN A 74 -54.15 -16.07 -11.91
CA GLN A 74 -54.29 -17.32 -11.14
C GLN A 74 -53.93 -17.10 -9.66
N GLN A 75 -54.84 -17.55 -8.78
CA GLN A 75 -54.65 -17.66 -7.33
C GLN A 75 -54.12 -19.07 -7.01
N GLY A 76 -53.17 -19.17 -6.08
CA GLY A 76 -52.67 -20.45 -5.58
C GLY A 76 -51.72 -20.28 -4.37
N ALA A 77 -52.22 -20.66 -3.21
CA ALA A 77 -51.72 -20.52 -1.84
C ALA A 77 -50.29 -21.06 -1.48
N ASN A 78 -49.77 -20.46 -0.39
CA ASN A 78 -48.89 -20.99 0.67
C ASN A 78 -47.38 -21.22 0.43
N ALA A 79 -46.53 -20.44 1.13
CA ALA A 79 -45.47 -20.96 2.02
C ALA A 79 -44.85 -19.86 2.91
N TYR A 80 -44.85 -20.11 4.22
CA TYR A 80 -44.09 -19.40 5.26
C TYR A 80 -42.58 -19.66 5.10
N GLY A 81 -41.72 -18.64 5.27
CA GLY A 81 -40.28 -18.85 5.46
C GLY A 81 -39.38 -17.64 5.22
N ALA A 82 -39.04 -16.93 6.30
CA ALA A 82 -37.85 -16.11 6.56
C ALA A 82 -36.88 -15.73 5.41
N SER A 83 -36.70 -14.42 5.17
CA SER A 83 -35.52 -13.66 5.63
C SER A 83 -35.64 -12.19 5.23
N GLN A 84 -35.28 -11.30 6.16
CA GLN A 84 -35.33 -9.85 6.02
C GLN A 84 -34.23 -9.37 5.06
N GLU A 85 -34.68 -8.78 3.96
CA GLU A 85 -33.85 -8.12 2.95
C GLU A 85 -33.51 -6.72 3.47
N TYR A 86 -32.28 -6.54 3.98
CA TYR A 86 -31.79 -5.22 4.40
C TYR A 86 -31.32 -4.44 3.16
N GLY A 87 -31.97 -3.29 2.96
CA GLY A 87 -31.91 -2.48 1.75
C GLY A 87 -30.53 -1.94 1.40
N GLY A 88 -30.34 -1.79 0.10
CA GLY A 88 -29.22 -1.10 -0.51
C GLY A 88 -29.18 0.39 -0.17
N TYR A 89 -27.97 0.88 0.08
CA TYR A 89 -27.66 2.30 0.03
C TYR A 89 -26.42 2.48 -0.84
N GLY A 90 -26.67 2.67 -2.13
CA GLY A 90 -25.83 3.53 -2.96
C GLY A 90 -26.33 4.96 -2.78
N ALA A 91 -25.50 5.84 -2.23
CA ALA A 91 -25.71 7.27 -2.26
C ALA A 91 -24.42 7.92 -2.74
N TYR A 92 -24.39 8.16 -4.05
CA TYR A 92 -23.37 8.94 -4.73
C TYR A 92 -23.42 10.38 -4.21
N ASN A 93 -22.34 10.84 -3.59
CA ASN A 93 -22.18 12.23 -3.22
C ASN A 93 -21.47 12.96 -4.38
N THR A 94 -22.27 13.56 -5.27
CA THR A 94 -21.82 14.45 -6.34
C THR A 94 -21.42 15.79 -5.75
N GLY A 95 -20.13 16.11 -5.70
CA GLY A 95 -19.70 17.47 -5.36
C GLY A 95 -18.27 17.70 -4.86
N GLN A 96 -17.41 16.69 -4.73
CA GLN A 96 -15.99 16.89 -4.44
C GLN A 96 -15.11 16.07 -5.38
N PRO A 97 -13.90 16.54 -5.74
CA PRO A 97 -12.93 15.73 -6.47
C PRO A 97 -12.44 14.61 -5.55
N GLY A 98 -13.27 13.57 -5.42
CA GLY A 98 -12.94 12.34 -4.74
C GLY A 98 -11.85 11.65 -5.54
N TYR A 99 -10.75 11.34 -4.86
CA TYR A 99 -9.74 10.41 -5.35
C TYR A 99 -10.43 9.04 -5.46
N ALA A 100 -11.12 8.85 -6.59
CA ALA A 100 -11.74 7.59 -6.96
C ALA A 100 -10.65 6.53 -6.97
N GLY A 101 -10.95 5.38 -6.36
CA GLY A 101 -10.09 4.22 -6.35
C GLY A 101 -9.52 3.98 -7.75
N ALA A 102 -8.21 3.74 -7.79
CA ALA A 102 -7.51 3.39 -9.01
C ALA A 102 -8.31 2.37 -9.81
N SER A 103 -8.45 2.63 -11.12
CA SER A 103 -9.08 1.73 -12.08
C SER A 103 -8.55 0.32 -11.87
N TYR A 104 -9.46 -0.61 -11.62
CA TYR A 104 -9.17 -2.03 -11.49
C TYR A 104 -8.57 -2.54 -12.81
N GLY A 105 -7.26 -2.78 -12.81
CA GLY A 105 -6.59 -3.53 -13.85
C GLY A 105 -7.07 -4.97 -13.78
N GLU A 106 -7.70 -5.41 -14.87
CA GLU A 106 -8.17 -6.75 -15.14
C GLU A 106 -6.96 -7.69 -15.29
N ASP A 107 -6.40 -8.15 -14.17
CA ASP A 107 -5.39 -9.21 -14.17
C ASP A 107 -5.72 -10.21 -13.04
N GLY A 108 -6.25 -11.37 -13.44
CA GLY A 108 -7.02 -12.32 -12.64
C GLY A 108 -6.27 -13.13 -11.58
N SER A 109 -5.18 -12.61 -11.03
CA SER A 109 -4.40 -13.26 -9.96
C SER A 109 -4.31 -12.43 -8.68
N TYR A 110 -4.90 -11.25 -8.67
CA TYR A 110 -4.78 -10.29 -7.58
C TYR A 110 -6.14 -10.08 -6.90
N ALA A 111 -6.33 -10.67 -5.72
CA ALA A 111 -7.42 -10.28 -4.83
C ALA A 111 -7.12 -8.85 -4.35
N GLY A 112 -7.63 -7.87 -5.11
CA GLY A 112 -7.67 -6.47 -4.74
C GLY A 112 -8.32 -6.26 -3.36
N PRO A 113 -8.23 -5.06 -2.78
CA PRO A 113 -8.84 -4.75 -1.49
C PRO A 113 -10.28 -5.28 -1.50
N GLY A 114 -10.59 -6.19 -0.58
CA GLY A 114 -11.86 -6.89 -0.60
C GLY A 114 -13.04 -5.92 -0.52
N PRO A 115 -14.28 -6.35 -0.86
CA PRO A 115 -15.50 -5.52 -0.85
C PRO A 115 -15.90 -4.93 0.52
N GLN A 116 -15.01 -4.93 1.51
CA GLN A 116 -15.23 -4.54 2.91
C GLN A 116 -14.32 -3.40 3.38
N ALA A 117 -13.58 -2.73 2.47
CA ALA A 117 -12.93 -1.48 2.82
C ALA A 117 -14.02 -0.49 3.25
N GLY A 118 -14.02 -0.14 4.54
CA GLY A 118 -15.00 0.81 5.10
C GLY A 118 -14.89 2.20 4.44
N PRO A 119 -15.65 3.19 4.91
CA PRO A 119 -15.66 4.52 4.30
C PRO A 119 -14.24 5.13 4.22
N ALA A 120 -13.99 5.94 3.19
CA ALA A 120 -12.73 6.67 3.06
C ALA A 120 -12.42 7.44 4.36
N TYR A 121 -11.13 7.47 4.74
CA TYR A 121 -10.72 8.18 5.93
C TYR A 121 -10.76 9.69 5.68
N THR A 122 -11.51 10.40 6.53
CA THR A 122 -11.73 11.86 6.42
C THR A 122 -11.21 12.62 7.63
N GLY A 123 -10.63 11.93 8.62
CA GLY A 123 -10.04 12.53 9.81
C GLY A 123 -8.66 13.16 9.54
N PRO A 124 -8.11 13.91 10.51
CA PRO A 124 -6.74 14.41 10.43
C PRO A 124 -5.74 13.28 10.66
N VAL A 125 -4.69 13.20 9.85
CA VAL A 125 -3.61 12.23 10.04
C VAL A 125 -3.01 12.39 11.45
N SER A 126 -2.86 11.28 12.17
CA SER A 126 -2.39 11.28 13.56
C SER A 126 -1.56 10.03 13.89
N ALA A 127 -0.27 10.26 14.15
CA ALA A 127 0.65 9.21 14.60
C ALA A 127 0.24 8.62 15.95
N ILE A 128 -0.28 9.44 16.86
CA ILE A 128 -0.71 8.97 18.19
C ILE A 128 -1.91 8.03 18.05
N GLU A 129 -2.88 8.38 17.20
CA GLU A 129 -4.03 7.50 16.93
C GLU A 129 -3.60 6.22 16.24
N ALA A 130 -2.70 6.30 15.26
CA ALA A 130 -2.15 5.12 14.60
C ALA A 130 -1.43 4.19 15.58
N ILE A 131 -0.63 4.74 16.52
CA ILE A 131 0.04 3.97 17.57
C ILE A 131 -1.00 3.33 18.51
N LYS A 132 -1.96 4.11 19.03
CA LYS A 132 -3.03 3.58 19.90
C LYS A 132 -3.77 2.43 19.23
N TRP A 133 -4.16 2.62 17.97
CA TRP A 133 -4.80 1.58 17.18
C TRP A 133 -3.88 0.36 17.01
N GLY A 134 -2.61 0.56 16.65
CA GLY A 134 -1.65 -0.53 16.44
C GLY A 134 -1.45 -1.40 17.69
N PHE A 135 -1.32 -0.79 18.87
CA PHE A 135 -1.30 -1.51 20.14
C PHE A 135 -2.63 -2.21 20.41
N GLY A 136 -3.76 -1.53 20.19
CA GLY A 136 -5.09 -2.11 20.33
C GLY A 136 -5.30 -3.34 19.45
N ALA A 137 -4.87 -3.27 18.18
CA ALA A 137 -4.98 -4.36 17.22
C ALA A 137 -4.07 -5.54 17.58
N ALA A 138 -2.80 -5.29 17.93
CA ALA A 138 -1.87 -6.33 18.38
C ALA A 138 -2.40 -7.08 19.62
N LEU A 139 -3.01 -6.36 20.57
CA LEU A 139 -3.57 -6.94 21.79
C LEU A 139 -4.95 -7.61 21.59
N LYS A 140 -5.74 -7.18 20.60
CA LYS A 140 -7.02 -7.81 20.24
C LYS A 140 -6.82 -9.14 19.50
N ASN A 141 -5.69 -9.32 18.81
CA ASN A 141 -5.31 -10.55 18.12
C ASN A 141 -3.89 -11.02 18.54
N PRO A 142 -3.67 -11.35 19.83
CA PRO A 142 -2.34 -11.57 20.38
C PRO A 142 -1.73 -12.89 19.89
N VAL A 143 -2.55 -13.87 19.52
CA VAL A 143 -2.11 -15.15 18.97
C VAL A 143 -1.48 -14.99 17.60
N LEU A 144 -1.93 -14.03 16.78
CA LEU A 144 -1.26 -13.74 15.51
C LEU A 144 -0.04 -12.85 15.74
N TRP A 145 -0.22 -11.74 16.46
CA TRP A 145 0.78 -10.67 16.51
C TRP A 145 1.88 -10.87 17.54
N ILE A 146 1.54 -11.24 18.78
CA ILE A 146 2.53 -11.38 19.86
C ILE A 146 3.24 -12.72 19.75
N LEU A 147 2.50 -13.82 19.57
CA LEU A 147 3.12 -15.12 19.32
C LEU A 147 3.88 -15.13 17.99
N GLY A 148 3.37 -14.42 16.96
CA GLY A 148 4.11 -14.20 15.71
C GLY A 148 5.40 -13.44 15.90
N ALA A 149 5.38 -12.32 16.64
CA ALA A 149 6.59 -11.58 16.98
C ALA A 149 7.57 -12.42 17.80
N PHE A 150 7.09 -13.28 18.70
CA PHE A 150 7.93 -14.21 19.45
C PHE A 150 8.62 -15.24 18.55
N VAL A 151 7.87 -15.90 17.67
CA VAL A 151 8.43 -16.87 16.71
C VAL A 151 9.43 -16.19 15.77
N VAL A 152 9.07 -15.04 15.20
CA VAL A 152 9.97 -14.24 14.35
C VAL A 152 11.22 -13.83 15.14
N GLY A 153 11.07 -13.39 16.39
CA GLY A 153 12.19 -13.04 17.26
C GLY A 153 13.17 -14.20 17.46
N ILE A 154 12.67 -15.41 17.74
CA ILE A 154 13.50 -16.62 17.83
C ILE A 154 14.23 -16.89 16.51
N VAL A 155 13.49 -16.89 15.41
CA VAL A 155 14.02 -17.18 14.06
C VAL A 155 15.10 -16.18 13.65
N GLN A 156 15.01 -14.93 14.09
CA GLN A 156 16.00 -13.89 13.76
C GLN A 156 17.18 -13.87 14.72
N ILE A 157 16.94 -14.00 16.02
CA ILE A 157 17.97 -13.78 17.05
C ILE A 157 18.83 -15.02 17.26
N VAL A 158 18.23 -16.21 17.34
CA VAL A 158 18.97 -17.44 17.68
C VAL A 158 20.08 -17.74 16.66
N PRO A 159 19.84 -17.70 15.34
CA PRO A 159 20.91 -17.91 14.37
C PRO A 159 22.04 -16.90 14.51
N GLN A 160 21.74 -15.62 14.75
CA GLN A 160 22.76 -14.58 14.87
C GLN A 160 23.66 -14.78 16.09
N ILE A 161 23.09 -15.23 17.21
CA ILE A 161 23.87 -15.63 18.39
C ILE A 161 24.78 -16.81 18.05
N SER A 162 24.23 -17.88 17.47
CA SER A 162 25.01 -19.08 17.12
C SER A 162 26.14 -18.77 16.13
N LEU A 163 25.86 -17.93 15.11
CA LEU A 163 26.83 -17.50 14.12
C LEU A 163 27.94 -16.64 14.73
N SER A 164 27.58 -15.74 15.65
CA SER A 164 28.57 -14.91 16.37
C SER A 164 29.52 -15.77 17.20
N PHE A 165 29.00 -16.78 17.91
CA PHE A 165 29.84 -17.74 18.62
C PHE A 165 30.72 -18.54 17.66
N ALA A 166 30.19 -19.04 16.55
CA ALA A 166 30.98 -19.79 15.57
C ALA A 166 32.14 -18.95 14.99
N GLN A 167 31.88 -17.68 14.68
CA GLN A 167 32.85 -16.76 14.12
C GLN A 167 33.96 -16.39 15.12
N GLN A 168 33.63 -16.18 16.39
CA GLN A 168 34.63 -15.82 17.41
C GLN A 168 35.56 -16.98 17.80
N ASN A 169 35.10 -18.22 17.61
CA ASN A 169 35.85 -19.41 18.02
C ASN A 169 36.53 -20.13 16.83
N SER A 170 36.54 -19.53 15.64
CA SER A 170 37.17 -20.12 14.45
C SER A 170 38.05 -19.12 13.72
N ASP A 171 39.31 -19.49 13.50
CA ASP A 171 40.25 -18.75 12.66
C ASP A 171 40.23 -19.22 11.19
N SER A 172 39.31 -20.14 10.86
CA SER A 172 39.26 -20.77 9.55
C SER A 172 38.49 -19.92 8.54
N VAL A 173 39.07 -19.74 7.36
CA VAL A 173 38.43 -19.03 6.24
C VAL A 173 37.13 -19.72 5.82
N GLU A 174 37.10 -21.06 5.83
CA GLU A 174 35.91 -21.85 5.48
C GLU A 174 34.75 -21.63 6.44
N THR A 175 35.03 -21.55 7.75
CA THR A 175 34.01 -21.21 8.76
C THR A 175 33.50 -19.80 8.55
N GLY A 176 34.39 -18.83 8.26
CA GLY A 176 33.99 -17.46 7.92
C GLY A 176 33.06 -17.38 6.70
N LEU A 177 33.37 -18.09 5.61
CA LEU A 177 32.52 -18.16 4.43
C LEU A 177 31.16 -18.78 4.74
N THR A 178 31.13 -19.86 5.54
CA THR A 178 29.89 -20.53 5.96
C THR A 178 29.02 -19.62 6.81
N VAL A 179 29.62 -18.91 7.78
CA VAL A 179 28.91 -17.94 8.62
C VAL A 179 28.30 -16.82 7.79
N ASN A 180 29.05 -16.27 6.83
CA ASN A 180 28.56 -15.24 5.93
C ASN A 180 27.40 -15.72 5.07
N PHE A 181 27.50 -16.93 4.51
CA PHE A 181 26.43 -17.53 3.73
C PHE A 181 25.16 -17.75 4.56
N LEU A 182 25.28 -18.28 5.78
CA LEU A 182 24.14 -18.46 6.68
C LEU A 182 23.52 -17.11 7.10
N SER A 183 24.34 -16.08 7.33
CA SER A 183 23.86 -14.73 7.62
C SER A 183 23.08 -14.13 6.44
N LEU A 184 23.53 -14.38 5.21
CA LEU A 184 22.79 -14.03 3.99
C LEU A 184 21.43 -14.73 3.94
N LEU A 185 21.36 -16.03 4.26
CA LEU A 185 20.09 -16.77 4.30
C LEU A 185 19.12 -16.21 5.34
N VAL A 186 19.61 -15.86 6.53
CA VAL A 186 18.79 -15.21 7.58
C VAL A 186 18.28 -13.84 7.09
N SER A 187 19.12 -13.09 6.38
CA SER A 187 18.73 -11.79 5.80
C SER A 187 17.64 -11.93 4.74
N ILE A 188 17.74 -12.93 3.86
CA ILE A 188 16.71 -13.25 2.86
C ILE A 188 15.40 -13.65 3.56
N LEU A 189 15.48 -14.48 4.59
CA LEU A 189 14.31 -14.89 5.38
C LEU A 189 13.65 -13.69 6.07
N SER A 190 14.44 -12.75 6.61
CA SER A 190 13.95 -11.50 7.18
C SER A 190 13.18 -10.66 6.17
N LEU A 191 13.69 -10.57 4.93
CA LEU A 191 12.99 -9.89 3.86
C LEU A 191 11.66 -10.59 3.53
N VAL A 192 11.64 -11.91 3.41
CA VAL A 192 10.39 -12.65 3.13
C VAL A 192 9.36 -12.42 4.24
N ILE A 193 9.78 -12.45 5.51
CA ILE A 193 8.92 -12.19 6.66
C ILE A 193 8.36 -10.76 6.60
N SER A 194 9.15 -9.76 6.22
CA SER A 194 8.67 -8.37 6.15
C SER A 194 7.55 -8.21 5.11
N LEU A 195 7.65 -8.87 3.95
CA LEU A 195 6.61 -8.85 2.92
C LEU A 195 5.29 -9.44 3.42
N ILE A 196 5.37 -10.54 4.17
CA ILE A 196 4.21 -11.18 4.81
C ILE A 196 3.59 -10.23 5.83
N VAL A 197 4.40 -9.59 6.67
CA VAL A 197 3.95 -8.63 7.69
C VAL A 197 3.23 -7.43 7.08
N TYR A 198 3.74 -6.86 5.98
CA TYR A 198 3.05 -5.74 5.31
C TYR A 198 1.64 -6.13 4.88
N ARG A 199 1.48 -7.30 4.25
CA ARG A 199 0.16 -7.76 3.81
C ARG A 199 -0.76 -8.08 4.98
N LEU A 200 -0.24 -8.72 6.02
CA LEU A 200 -1.01 -9.04 7.22
C LEU A 200 -1.50 -7.81 7.96
N ALA A 201 -0.66 -6.77 8.07
CA ALA A 201 -1.04 -5.53 8.72
C ALA A 201 -2.23 -4.88 8.01
N TYR A 202 -2.20 -4.82 6.67
CA TYR A 202 -3.37 -4.34 5.90
C TYR A 202 -4.58 -5.25 6.03
N ARG A 203 -4.39 -6.58 6.13
CA ARG A 203 -5.51 -7.50 6.37
C ARG A 203 -6.14 -7.32 7.75
N GLU A 204 -5.37 -7.00 8.78
CA GLU A 204 -5.90 -6.65 10.11
C GLU A 204 -6.73 -5.36 10.07
N ILE A 205 -6.40 -4.43 9.17
CA ILE A 205 -7.22 -3.24 8.90
C ILE A 205 -8.49 -3.61 8.15
N ASP A 206 -8.38 -4.44 7.09
CA ASP A 206 -9.46 -4.68 6.13
C ASP A 206 -10.44 -5.80 6.55
N THR A 207 -10.06 -6.72 7.45
CA THR A 207 -10.88 -7.89 7.82
C THR A 207 -10.95 -8.15 9.34
N PRO A 208 -12.10 -8.62 9.86
CA PRO A 208 -12.23 -8.98 11.26
C PRO A 208 -11.42 -10.27 11.56
N LYS A 209 -10.23 -10.11 12.16
CA LYS A 209 -9.36 -11.15 12.74
C LYS A 209 -8.67 -12.08 11.72
N PRO A 210 -7.60 -11.63 11.03
CA PRO A 210 -6.74 -12.53 10.27
C PRO A 210 -6.16 -13.65 11.16
N THR A 211 -5.92 -14.80 10.54
CA THR A 211 -5.36 -15.99 11.19
C THR A 211 -4.08 -16.44 10.49
N TRP A 212 -3.35 -17.37 11.12
CA TRP A 212 -2.16 -18.02 10.56
C TRP A 212 -2.41 -18.69 9.19
N GLY A 213 -3.64 -19.12 8.88
CA GLY A 213 -3.98 -19.67 7.56
C GLY A 213 -3.97 -18.63 6.44
N THR A 214 -4.00 -17.34 6.80
CA THR A 214 -4.04 -16.23 5.83
C THR A 214 -2.67 -15.64 5.51
N LEU A 215 -1.59 -16.08 6.20
CA LEU A 215 -0.25 -15.49 6.09
C LEU A 215 0.18 -15.23 4.64
N PHE A 216 0.02 -16.22 3.77
CA PHE A 216 0.53 -16.18 2.39
C PHE A 216 -0.48 -15.69 1.36
N GLN A 217 -1.70 -15.38 1.77
CA GLN A 217 -2.76 -15.03 0.83
C GLN A 217 -2.61 -13.57 0.34
N GLY A 218 -2.69 -13.38 -0.98
CA GLY A 218 -2.72 -12.04 -1.60
C GLY A 218 -1.49 -11.18 -1.34
N ILE A 219 -0.31 -11.78 -1.17
CA ILE A 219 0.95 -11.05 -1.01
C ILE A 219 1.42 -10.50 -2.36
N ARG A 220 1.77 -9.20 -2.39
CA ARG A 220 2.57 -8.61 -3.49
C ARG A 220 4.01 -9.00 -3.27
N TRP A 221 4.48 -10.02 -3.96
CA TRP A 221 5.87 -10.46 -3.78
C TRP A 221 6.85 -9.49 -4.42
N VAL A 222 6.53 -8.97 -5.60
CA VAL A 222 7.50 -8.25 -6.43
C VAL A 222 7.63 -6.78 -6.03
N GLN A 223 6.52 -6.06 -5.92
CA GLN A 223 6.53 -4.61 -5.75
C GLN A 223 7.23 -4.17 -4.44
N PRO A 224 6.80 -4.63 -3.24
CA PRO A 224 7.48 -4.26 -2.00
C PRO A 224 8.88 -4.88 -1.88
N LEU A 225 9.17 -6.02 -2.51
CA LEU A 225 10.52 -6.57 -2.59
C LEU A 225 11.47 -5.61 -3.31
N VAL A 226 11.10 -5.17 -4.52
CA VAL A 226 11.93 -4.25 -5.30
C VAL A 226 12.11 -2.92 -4.59
N VAL A 227 11.05 -2.38 -3.99
CA VAL A 227 11.16 -1.13 -3.21
C VAL A 227 12.11 -1.30 -2.03
N ASN A 228 12.01 -2.39 -1.26
CA ASN A 228 12.94 -2.66 -0.16
C ASN A 228 14.38 -2.86 -0.62
N LEU A 229 14.61 -3.53 -1.75
CA LEU A 229 15.95 -3.70 -2.32
C LEU A 229 16.55 -2.36 -2.75
N VAL A 230 15.79 -1.52 -3.45
CA VAL A 230 16.25 -0.19 -3.87
C VAL A 230 16.55 0.68 -2.64
N LEU A 231 15.68 0.69 -1.63
CA LEU A 231 15.94 1.42 -0.39
C LEU A 231 17.13 0.85 0.39
N GLY A 232 17.30 -0.47 0.39
CA GLY A 232 18.45 -1.14 1.02
C GLY A 232 19.77 -0.74 0.36
N VAL A 233 19.81 -0.68 -0.98
CA VAL A 233 20.99 -0.21 -1.73
C VAL A 233 21.26 1.27 -1.44
N LEU A 234 20.24 2.12 -1.45
CA LEU A 234 20.40 3.54 -1.13
C LEU A 234 20.89 3.75 0.31
N ALA A 235 20.35 2.99 1.27
CA ALA A 235 20.79 3.02 2.65
C ALA A 235 22.24 2.52 2.81
N ALA A 236 22.64 1.47 2.09
CA ALA A 236 24.02 0.98 2.09
C ALA A 236 24.99 2.02 1.52
N ILE A 237 24.65 2.68 0.41
CA ILE A 237 25.45 3.77 -0.17
C ILE A 237 25.58 4.92 0.83
N ALA A 238 24.46 5.36 1.42
CA ALA A 238 24.46 6.42 2.42
C ALA A 238 25.31 6.07 3.65
N MET A 239 25.24 4.81 4.10
CA MET A 239 26.05 4.30 5.21
C MET A 239 27.54 4.30 4.87
N VAL A 240 27.93 3.86 3.67
CA VAL A 240 29.34 3.92 3.23
C VAL A 240 29.84 5.35 3.20
N ILE A 241 29.06 6.29 2.65
CA ILE A 241 29.40 7.72 2.64
C ILE A 241 29.55 8.25 4.07
N ALA A 242 28.65 7.88 4.97
CA ALA A 242 28.69 8.29 6.37
C ALA A 242 29.91 7.74 7.11
N ILE A 243 30.26 6.46 6.94
CA ILE A 243 31.45 5.84 7.54
C ILE A 243 32.71 6.55 7.02
N VAL A 244 32.79 6.78 5.71
CA VAL A 244 33.90 7.51 5.09
C VAL A 244 33.99 8.92 5.67
N ALA A 245 32.88 9.65 5.78
CA ALA A 245 32.85 10.99 6.37
C ALA A 245 33.28 11.01 7.84
N ILE A 246 32.77 10.08 8.66
CA ILE A 246 33.17 9.94 10.08
C ILE A 246 34.66 9.64 10.18
N PHE A 247 35.17 8.74 9.34
CA PHE A 247 36.58 8.39 9.32
C PHE A 247 37.43 9.59 8.90
N PHE A 248 37.08 10.32 7.85
CA PHE A 248 37.80 11.53 7.47
C PHE A 248 37.74 12.63 8.54
N LEU A 249 36.62 12.80 9.23
CA LEU A 249 36.49 13.80 10.30
C LEU A 249 37.26 13.40 11.58
N GLY A 250 37.23 12.13 11.96
CA GLY A 250 37.90 11.62 13.16
C GLY A 250 39.40 11.38 12.94
N PHE A 251 39.76 10.64 11.89
CA PHE A 251 41.16 10.34 11.55
C PHE A 251 41.86 11.50 10.83
N GLY A 252 41.16 12.39 10.13
CA GLY A 252 41.77 13.61 9.59
C GLY A 252 42.32 14.52 10.68
N GLY A 253 41.69 14.52 11.87
CA GLY A 253 42.22 15.16 13.07
C GLY A 253 43.46 14.47 13.66
N ALA A 254 43.50 13.13 13.62
CA ALA A 254 44.65 12.33 14.11
C ALA A 254 45.84 12.33 13.13
N ALA A 255 45.60 12.32 11.82
CA ALA A 255 46.65 12.46 10.82
C ALA A 255 47.29 13.86 10.86
N ALA A 256 46.52 14.90 11.22
CA ALA A 256 47.04 16.24 11.44
C ALA A 256 47.99 16.35 12.64
N THR A 257 47.98 15.39 13.58
CA THR A 257 48.96 15.31 14.67
C THR A 257 50.20 14.48 14.31
N GLY A 258 50.32 14.02 13.05
CA GLY A 258 51.46 13.25 12.55
C GLY A 258 51.46 11.77 12.96
N ALA A 259 50.40 11.30 13.61
CA ALA A 259 50.26 9.90 14.00
C ALA A 259 49.88 9.04 12.78
N ASN A 260 50.72 8.06 12.46
CA ASN A 260 50.50 7.12 11.34
C ASN A 260 49.90 5.78 11.80
N SER A 261 49.85 5.54 13.11
CA SER A 261 49.27 4.35 13.74
C SER A 261 48.62 4.70 15.08
N MET A 262 47.63 3.91 15.51
CA MET A 262 46.91 4.13 16.77
C MET A 262 47.80 3.98 18.01
N GLU A 263 48.92 3.26 17.91
CA GLU A 263 49.89 3.07 18.99
C GLU A 263 50.71 4.33 19.29
N GLN A 264 50.76 5.29 18.36
CA GLN A 264 51.46 6.57 18.53
C GLN A 264 50.57 7.63 19.18
N LEU A 265 49.28 7.35 19.37
CA LEU A 265 48.34 8.29 19.97
C LEU A 265 48.41 8.22 21.50
N GLU A 266 48.50 9.40 22.13
CA GLU A 266 48.36 9.50 23.58
C GLU A 266 46.94 9.13 24.02
N GLU A 267 46.76 8.72 25.28
CA GLU A 267 45.44 8.31 25.82
C GLU A 267 44.33 9.36 25.59
N GLY A 268 44.68 10.65 25.73
CA GLY A 268 43.74 11.75 25.47
C GLY A 268 43.35 11.89 23.99
N GLN A 269 44.24 11.53 23.07
CA GLN A 269 43.99 11.52 21.63
C GLN A 269 43.15 10.30 21.23
N ILE A 270 43.36 9.14 21.87
CA ILE A 270 42.51 7.96 21.70
C ILE A 270 41.08 8.28 22.15
N LEU A 271 40.91 8.93 23.30
CA LEU A 271 39.60 9.35 23.79
C LEU A 271 38.93 10.36 22.87
N ALA A 272 39.68 11.32 22.33
CA ALA A 272 39.17 12.29 21.35
C ALA A 272 38.75 11.61 20.04
N LEU A 273 39.53 10.64 19.55
CA LEU A 273 39.20 9.85 18.37
C LEU A 273 37.92 9.03 18.59
N VAL A 274 37.83 8.31 19.71
CA VAL A 274 36.61 7.56 20.09
C VAL A 274 35.42 8.51 20.19
N GLY A 275 35.57 9.65 20.87
CA GLY A 275 34.55 10.68 20.98
C GLY A 275 34.10 11.24 19.63
N SER A 276 35.03 11.43 18.68
CA SER A 276 34.71 11.89 17.32
C SER A 276 33.93 10.85 16.52
N VAL A 277 34.24 9.56 16.67
CA VAL A 277 33.51 8.46 16.02
C VAL A 277 32.10 8.35 16.59
N PHE A 278 31.96 8.31 17.91
CA PHE A 278 30.65 8.26 18.56
C PHE A 278 29.81 9.51 18.26
N GLY A 279 30.41 10.70 18.32
CA GLY A 279 29.77 11.96 17.95
C GLY A 279 29.31 11.95 16.49
N GLY A 280 30.17 11.46 15.58
CA GLY A 280 29.84 11.30 14.17
C GLY A 280 28.68 10.34 13.93
N VAL A 281 28.66 9.19 14.62
CA VAL A 281 27.54 8.22 14.55
C VAL A 281 26.24 8.85 15.03
N ILE A 282 26.26 9.62 16.12
CA ILE A 282 25.09 10.34 16.64
C ILE A 282 24.58 11.35 15.61
N VAL A 283 25.47 12.17 15.03
CA VAL A 283 25.12 13.17 14.01
C VAL A 283 24.51 12.51 12.78
N VAL A 284 25.12 11.44 12.27
CA VAL A 284 24.59 10.66 11.14
C VAL A 284 23.22 10.06 11.49
N GLY A 285 23.06 9.51 12.69
CA GLY A 285 21.79 8.98 13.18
C GLY A 285 20.69 10.05 13.24
N LEU A 286 21.01 11.26 13.70
CA LEU A 286 20.09 12.39 13.70
C LEU A 286 19.72 12.83 12.28
N ILE A 287 20.69 12.93 11.37
CA ILE A 287 20.43 13.25 9.96
C ILE A 287 19.51 12.17 9.35
N ALA A 288 19.80 10.90 9.59
CA ALA A 288 18.97 9.79 9.13
C ALA A 288 17.54 9.87 9.68
N LEU A 289 17.37 10.19 10.97
CA LEU A 289 16.06 10.36 11.60
C LEU A 289 15.21 11.45 10.91
N PHE A 290 15.81 12.56 10.50
CA PHE A 290 15.10 13.64 9.79
C PHE A 290 14.87 13.34 8.30
N ILE A 291 15.68 12.49 7.68
CA ILE A 291 15.51 12.10 6.26
C ILE A 291 14.54 10.91 6.11
N GLN A 292 14.47 10.02 7.11
CA GLN A 292 13.68 8.80 7.07
C GLN A 292 12.17 8.98 6.78
N PRO A 293 11.46 10.05 7.22
CA PRO A 293 10.05 10.24 6.91
C PRO A 293 9.71 10.17 5.42
N PHE A 294 10.62 10.62 4.55
CA PHE A 294 10.41 10.61 3.10
C PHE A 294 10.35 9.21 2.49
N PHE A 295 10.97 8.22 3.14
CA PHE A 295 11.10 6.85 2.60
C PHE A 295 10.22 5.83 3.35
N THR A 296 9.77 6.19 4.56
CA THR A 296 9.08 5.27 5.49
C THR A 296 7.86 4.61 4.87
N LEU A 297 7.07 5.33 4.08
CA LEU A 297 5.81 4.81 3.52
C LEU A 297 5.99 3.98 2.24
N MET A 298 7.11 4.08 1.52
CA MET A 298 7.25 3.48 0.19
C MET A 298 7.03 1.95 0.18
N PRO A 299 7.61 1.15 1.11
CA PRO A 299 7.36 -0.29 1.13
C PRO A 299 5.89 -0.64 1.39
N TRP A 300 5.23 0.14 2.24
CA TRP A 300 3.82 -0.03 2.60
C TRP A 300 2.90 0.29 1.43
N LEU A 301 3.15 1.39 0.72
CA LEU A 301 2.44 1.77 -0.50
C LEU A 301 2.56 0.70 -1.59
N ALA A 302 3.75 0.13 -1.75
CA ALA A 302 4.02 -0.96 -2.68
C ALA A 302 3.36 -2.28 -2.27
N ALA A 303 3.21 -2.54 -0.97
CA ALA A 303 2.54 -3.73 -0.45
C ALA A 303 1.00 -3.65 -0.58
N ASP A 304 0.43 -2.45 -0.64
CA ASP A 304 -1.01 -2.23 -0.71
C ASP A 304 -1.53 -2.28 -2.16
N THR A 305 -1.30 -1.22 -2.94
CA THR A 305 -1.84 -1.07 -4.31
C THR A 305 -0.87 -0.43 -5.31
N SER A 306 0.14 0.32 -4.87
CA SER A 306 0.99 1.12 -5.76
C SER A 306 1.98 0.25 -6.55
N SER A 307 2.24 0.59 -7.82
CA SER A 307 3.40 0.07 -8.54
C SER A 307 4.71 0.58 -7.93
N ILE A 308 5.86 0.08 -8.38
CA ILE A 308 7.17 0.46 -7.82
C ILE A 308 7.40 1.97 -7.95
N GLY A 309 7.25 2.54 -9.15
CA GLY A 309 7.46 3.98 -9.37
C GLY A 309 6.44 4.87 -8.66
N GLU A 310 5.18 4.43 -8.58
CA GLU A 310 4.15 5.10 -7.80
C GLU A 310 4.45 5.07 -6.31
N ALA A 311 4.95 3.95 -5.77
CA ALA A 311 5.30 3.84 -4.37
C ALA A 311 6.40 4.84 -3.98
N PHE A 312 7.40 5.05 -4.83
CA PHE A 312 8.43 6.09 -4.61
C PHE A 312 7.85 7.50 -4.73
N SER A 313 7.16 7.81 -5.81
CA SER A 313 6.64 9.17 -6.05
C SER A 313 5.56 9.57 -5.04
N GLN A 314 4.59 8.69 -4.78
CA GLN A 314 3.57 8.91 -3.74
C GLN A 314 4.19 8.86 -2.35
N GLY A 315 5.18 8.00 -2.10
CA GLY A 315 5.89 7.95 -0.83
C GLY A 315 6.58 9.26 -0.48
N LEU A 316 7.27 9.87 -1.44
CA LEU A 316 7.87 11.21 -1.27
C LEU A 316 6.81 12.29 -1.07
N LYS A 317 5.72 12.26 -1.85
CA LYS A 317 4.63 13.23 -1.75
C LYS A 317 3.97 13.17 -0.37
N LEU A 318 3.50 11.98 0.03
CA LEU A 318 2.85 11.76 1.33
C LEU A 318 3.81 11.97 2.49
N GLY A 319 5.07 11.58 2.32
CA GLY A 319 6.15 11.82 3.27
C GLY A 319 6.39 13.31 3.54
N LYS A 320 6.30 14.14 2.51
CA LYS A 320 6.39 15.60 2.62
C LYS A 320 5.14 16.22 3.23
N GLU A 321 3.96 15.83 2.75
CA GLU A 321 2.66 16.38 3.19
C GLU A 321 2.36 16.06 4.66
N ASN A 322 2.79 14.90 5.14
CA ASN A 322 2.53 14.40 6.50
C ASN A 322 3.81 14.26 7.34
N TYR A 323 4.86 15.01 6.99
CA TYR A 323 6.21 14.87 7.53
C TYR A 323 6.25 14.85 9.06
N SER A 324 5.55 15.79 9.72
CA SER A 324 5.54 15.91 11.19
C SER A 324 4.94 14.68 11.87
N HIS A 325 3.88 14.11 11.31
CA HIS A 325 3.23 12.91 11.85
C HIS A 325 4.12 11.68 11.66
N ILE A 326 4.74 11.52 10.49
CA ILE A 326 5.67 10.41 10.26
C ILE A 326 6.91 10.55 11.14
N LEU A 327 7.48 11.75 11.27
CA LEU A 327 8.59 12.01 12.18
C LEU A 327 8.22 11.70 13.63
N LEU A 328 7.03 12.10 14.08
CA LEU A 328 6.53 11.78 15.42
C LEU A 328 6.39 10.27 15.62
N LEU A 329 5.85 9.55 14.64
CA LEU A 329 5.78 8.08 14.66
C LEU A 329 7.17 7.47 14.83
N LEU A 330 8.17 7.94 14.07
CA LEU A 330 9.55 7.46 14.15
C LEU A 330 10.21 7.75 15.49
N VAL A 331 10.05 8.98 16.01
CA VAL A 331 10.59 9.36 17.33
C VAL A 331 9.95 8.53 18.43
N LEU A 332 8.63 8.37 18.43
CA LEU A 332 7.93 7.55 19.42
C LEU A 332 8.32 6.07 19.29
N SER A 333 8.46 5.55 18.06
CA SER A 333 8.97 4.21 17.82
C SER A 333 10.37 4.03 18.41
N GLY A 334 11.27 4.99 18.18
CA GLY A 334 12.63 4.96 18.72
C GLY A 334 12.66 4.99 20.25
N LEU A 335 11.83 5.84 20.87
CA LEU A 335 11.70 5.91 22.33
C LEU A 335 11.12 4.62 22.93
N LEU A 336 10.12 4.01 22.27
CA LEU A 336 9.54 2.73 22.71
C LEU A 336 10.56 1.60 22.60
N VAL A 337 11.34 1.55 21.51
CA VAL A 337 12.44 0.59 21.36
C VAL A 337 13.51 0.82 22.43
N ALA A 338 13.90 2.07 22.70
CA ALA A 338 14.85 2.38 23.78
C ALA A 338 14.31 1.96 25.16
N ALA A 339 13.03 2.23 25.45
CA ALA A 339 12.38 1.81 26.69
C ALA A 339 12.33 0.29 26.85
N SER A 340 12.27 -0.46 25.74
CA SER A 340 12.29 -1.93 25.79
C SER A 340 13.58 -2.51 26.39
N ALA A 341 14.69 -1.76 26.35
CA ALA A 341 15.96 -2.17 26.96
C ALA A 341 15.85 -2.40 28.47
N ILE A 342 14.95 -1.67 29.15
CA ILE A 342 14.65 -1.84 30.59
C ILE A 342 14.12 -3.26 30.87
N THR A 343 13.42 -3.86 29.90
CA THR A 343 12.86 -5.21 29.98
C THR A 343 13.72 -6.27 29.30
N LEU A 344 15.00 -5.98 29.03
CA LEU A 344 15.90 -6.84 28.25
C LEU A 344 15.32 -7.19 26.86
N GLY A 345 14.58 -6.26 26.27
CA GLY A 345 13.94 -6.44 24.96
C GLY A 345 12.64 -7.22 24.97
N LEU A 346 12.16 -7.76 26.11
CA LEU A 346 10.90 -8.50 26.17
C LEU A 346 9.69 -7.66 25.72
N ALA A 347 9.69 -6.36 25.99
CA ALA A 347 8.64 -5.45 25.52
C ALA A 347 8.57 -5.36 23.98
N LEU A 348 9.63 -5.70 23.24
CA LEU A 348 9.61 -5.72 21.77
C LEU A 348 8.61 -6.74 21.21
N LEU A 349 8.27 -7.79 21.97
CA LEU A 349 7.24 -8.76 21.57
C LEU A 349 5.86 -8.13 21.36
N ILE A 350 5.61 -6.99 22.01
CA ILE A 350 4.36 -6.22 21.87
C ILE A 350 4.62 -4.98 21.00
N ILE A 351 5.70 -4.26 21.27
CA ILE A 351 6.01 -2.99 20.58
C ILE A 351 6.25 -3.22 19.09
N ALA A 352 7.04 -4.24 18.70
CA ALA A 352 7.38 -4.45 17.30
C ALA A 352 6.13 -4.68 16.42
N PRO A 353 5.24 -5.65 16.70
CA PRO A 353 4.05 -5.83 15.88
C PRO A 353 3.08 -4.63 15.96
N ALA A 354 2.95 -3.99 17.13
CA ALA A 354 2.12 -2.80 17.29
C ALA A 354 2.59 -1.65 16.39
N MET A 355 3.91 -1.44 16.25
CA MET A 355 4.46 -0.41 15.38
C MET A 355 4.31 -0.73 13.88
N GLN A 356 4.36 -2.01 13.50
CA GLN A 356 4.06 -2.42 12.11
C GLN A 356 2.60 -2.10 11.77
N LEU A 357 1.67 -2.45 12.65
CA LEU A 357 0.25 -2.14 12.51
C LEU A 357 0.00 -0.62 12.49
N ALA A 358 0.64 0.13 13.38
CA ALA A 358 0.55 1.58 13.42
C ALA A 358 1.05 2.22 12.12
N THR A 359 2.13 1.70 11.54
CA THR A 359 2.67 2.23 10.28
C THR A 359 1.73 1.95 9.11
N ALA A 360 1.13 0.76 9.03
CA ALA A 360 0.11 0.45 8.03
C ALA A 360 -1.12 1.35 8.16
N HIS A 361 -1.56 1.58 9.41
CA HIS A 361 -2.71 2.42 9.73
C HIS A 361 -2.46 3.89 9.36
N LEU A 362 -1.31 4.43 9.77
CA LEU A 362 -0.89 5.78 9.38
C LEU A 362 -0.76 5.92 7.86
N CYS A 363 -0.23 4.90 7.17
CA CYS A 363 -0.17 4.90 5.71
C CYS A 363 -1.57 5.04 5.08
N ARG A 364 -2.58 4.32 5.58
CA ARG A 364 -3.97 4.47 5.12
C ARG A 364 -4.53 5.86 5.41
N GLN A 365 -4.27 6.42 6.59
CA GLN A 365 -4.66 7.80 6.92
C GLN A 365 -4.05 8.81 5.93
N CYS A 366 -2.76 8.71 5.65
CA CYS A 366 -2.08 9.59 4.69
C CYS A 366 -2.65 9.47 3.27
N GLN A 367 -3.09 8.28 2.87
CA GLN A 367 -3.73 8.05 1.57
C GLN A 367 -5.20 8.48 1.52
N GLY A 368 -5.81 8.88 2.64
CA GLY A 368 -7.27 9.09 2.73
C GLY A 368 -8.08 7.80 2.53
N ARG A 369 -7.46 6.64 2.66
CA ARG A 369 -8.10 5.33 2.52
C ARG A 369 -8.61 4.85 3.86
N TYR A 370 -9.54 3.89 3.84
CA TYR A 370 -10.14 3.34 5.05
C TYR A 370 -9.10 3.05 6.15
N ALA A 371 -9.31 3.69 7.30
CA ALA A 371 -8.55 3.52 8.52
C ALA A 371 -9.55 3.55 9.70
N PRO A 372 -9.67 2.46 10.49
CA PRO A 372 -10.58 2.40 11.62
C PRO A 372 -10.18 3.36 12.74
N ALA A 373 -11.14 3.85 13.52
CA ALA A 373 -10.83 4.64 14.71
C ALA A 373 -10.06 3.81 15.76
N ALA A 374 -9.18 4.48 16.52
CA ALA A 374 -8.31 3.86 17.53
C ALA A 374 -9.08 3.34 18.76
#